data_AF-A0A5S3YKQ8-F1
#
_entry.id   AF-A0A5S3YKQ8-F1
#
_cell.length_a   1.000
_cell.length_b   1.000
_cell.length_c   1.000
_cell.angle_alpha   90.00
_cell.angle_beta   90.00
_cell.angle_gamma   90.00
#
_symmetry.space_group_name_H-M   'P 1'
#
loop_
_entity.id
_entity.type
_entity.pdbx_description
1 polymer ?
#
loop_
_entity_poly.entity_id
_entity_poly.type
_entity_poly.pdbx_seq_one_letter_code
_entity_poly.pdbx_strand_id
1 'polypeptide(L)' 'MTDQIQDENKLIAERRTKLDAIRENCSANGHPNSFRREDYTADLQAKFGDKSKEELVELNQQAS' A
#
# COMPACT_ATOMS: atom_id res chain seq x y z
N MET A 1 -2.95 25.52 16.27
CA MET A 1 -4.21 24.73 16.32
C MET A 1 -5.09 25.00 15.11
N THR A 2 -5.38 26.26 14.75
CA THR A 2 -6.18 26.59 13.55
C THR A 2 -5.53 26.12 12.25
N ASP A 3 -4.22 26.27 12.11
CA ASP A 3 -3.50 25.84 10.89
C ASP A 3 -3.53 24.31 10.71
N GLN A 4 -3.36 23.55 11.80
CA GLN A 4 -3.50 22.08 11.78
C GLN A 4 -4.89 21.65 11.32
N ILE A 5 -5.94 22.33 11.78
CA ILE A 5 -7.33 22.04 11.37
C ILE A 5 -7.53 22.36 9.88
N GLN A 6 -6.93 23.45 9.39
CA GLN A 6 -7.00 23.81 7.96
C GLN A 6 -6.27 22.79 7.08
N ASP A 7 -5.09 22.34 7.49
CA ASP A 7 -4.33 21.31 6.79
C ASP A 7 -5.07 19.96 6.79
N GLU A 8 -5.69 19.57 7.91
CA GLU A 8 -6.54 18.36 7.97
C GLU A 8 -7.73 18.44 7.02
N ASN A 9 -8.43 19.57 6.99
CA ASN A 9 -9.55 19.78 6.07
C ASN A 9 -9.11 19.68 4.60
N LYS A 10 -7.94 20.25 4.27
CA LYS A 10 -7.34 20.12 2.94
C LYS A 10 -7.06 18.65 2.60
N LEU A 11 -6.43 17.91 3.51
CA LEU A 11 -6.16 16.48 3.32
C LEU A 11 -7.45 15.64 3.17
N ILE A 12 -8.51 15.98 3.90
CA ILE A 12 -9.81 15.32 3.77
C ILE A 12 -10.41 15.57 2.39
N ALA A 13 -10.38 16.81 1.91
CA ALA A 13 -10.87 17.16 0.58
C ALA A 13 -10.12 16.38 -0.51
N GLU A 14 -8.79 16.36 -0.44
CA GLU A 14 -7.95 15.61 -1.39
C GLU A 14 -8.23 14.11 -1.37
N ARG A 15 -8.40 13.50 -0.19
CA ARG A 15 -8.74 12.07 -0.07
C ARG A 15 -10.12 11.75 -0.66
N ARG A 16 -11.11 12.63 -0.49
CA ARG A 16 -12.45 12.46 -1.06
C ARG A 16 -12.42 12.52 -2.59
N THR A 17 -11.75 13.53 -3.16
CA THR A 17 -11.59 13.64 -4.62
C THR A 17 -10.89 12.41 -5.20
N LYS A 18 -9.84 11.90 -4.55
CA LYS A 18 -9.18 10.65 -4.97
C LYS A 18 -10.11 9.43 -4.91
N LEU A 19 -10.92 9.32 -3.86
CA LEU A 19 -11.88 8.22 -3.73
C LEU A 19 -12.95 8.27 -4.83
N ASP A 20 -13.46 9.45 -5.16
CA ASP A 20 -14.45 9.61 -6.23
C ASP A 20 -13.87 9.21 -7.59
N ALA A 21 -12.63 9.61 -7.90
CA ALA A 21 -11.94 9.18 -9.12
C ALA A 21 -11.72 7.66 -9.18
N ILE A 22 -11.45 6.99 -8.04
CA ILE A 22 -11.35 5.52 -7.99
C ILE A 22 -12.70 4.86 -8.28
N ARG A 23 -13.80 5.43 -7.78
CA ARG A 23 -15.15 4.89 -7.96
C ARG A 23 -15.59 4.87 -9.42
N GLU A 24 -15.19 5.85 -10.23
CA GLU A 24 -15.52 5.92 -11.66
C GLU A 24 -15.18 4.63 -12.43
N ASN A 25 -14.10 3.95 -12.02
CA ASN A 25 -13.59 2.75 -12.71
C ASN A 25 -13.61 1.49 -11.83
N CYS A 26 -14.28 1.52 -10.67
CA CYS A 26 -14.28 0.41 -9.72
C CYS A 26 -15.67 -0.21 -9.57
N SER A 27 -15.82 -1.46 -9.98
CA SER A 27 -17.06 -2.24 -9.84
C SER A 27 -17.49 -2.51 -8.39
N ALA A 28 -16.60 -2.28 -7.43
CA ALA A 28 -16.83 -2.48 -5.99
C ALA A 28 -16.95 -1.16 -5.22
N ASN A 29 -17.41 -0.06 -5.86
CA ASN A 29 -17.59 1.25 -5.24
C ASN A 29 -16.33 1.80 -4.54
N GLY A 30 -15.16 1.54 -5.12
CA GLY A 30 -13.86 1.93 -4.56
C GLY A 30 -13.33 1.02 -3.45
N HIS A 31 -14.00 -0.11 -3.19
CA HIS A 31 -13.65 -1.05 -2.12
C HIS A 31 -13.50 -2.50 -2.63
N PRO A 32 -12.58 -2.77 -3.58
CA PRO A 32 -12.37 -4.12 -4.10
C PRO A 32 -11.77 -5.05 -3.04
N ASN A 33 -12.09 -6.35 -3.14
CA ASN A 33 -11.56 -7.41 -2.25
C ASN A 33 -11.00 -8.61 -3.05
N SER A 34 -10.25 -8.33 -4.10
CA SER A 34 -9.61 -9.35 -4.94
C SER A 34 -8.19 -9.71 -4.51
N PHE A 35 -7.48 -8.80 -3.84
CA PHE A 35 -6.10 -9.02 -3.44
C PHE A 35 -5.99 -10.09 -2.35
N ARG A 36 -4.99 -10.98 -2.48
CA ARG A 36 -4.64 -12.01 -1.51
C ARG A 36 -3.12 -11.97 -1.34
N ARG A 37 -2.66 -11.58 -0.16
CA ARG A 37 -1.23 -11.65 0.18
C ARG A 37 -0.82 -13.10 0.38
N GLU A 38 0.42 -13.40 0.04
CA GLU A 38 1.05 -14.70 0.28
C GLU A 38 2.07 -14.61 1.42
N ASP A 39 2.64 -13.42 1.65
CA ASP A 39 3.75 -13.23 2.58
C ASP A 39 3.45 -12.20 3.68
N TYR A 40 4.03 -12.44 4.85
CA TYR A 40 4.11 -11.46 5.93
C TYR A 40 5.51 -10.86 6.00
N THR A 41 5.59 -9.58 6.36
CA THR A 41 6.87 -8.86 6.50
C THR A 41 7.82 -9.55 7.48
N ALA A 42 7.30 -10.10 8.57
CA ALA A 42 8.12 -10.82 9.56
C ALA A 42 8.78 -12.07 8.96
N ASP A 43 8.03 -12.84 8.16
CA ASP A 43 8.54 -14.04 7.50
C ASP A 43 9.58 -13.69 6.43
N LEU A 44 9.34 -12.63 5.67
CA LEU A 44 10.30 -12.13 4.69
C LEU A 44 11.60 -11.70 5.37
N GLN A 45 11.52 -10.95 6.47
CA GLN A 45 12.71 -10.54 7.22
C GLN A 45 13.46 -11.72 7.83
N ALA A 46 12.77 -12.69 8.42
CA ALA A 46 13.42 -13.88 8.97
C ALA A 46 14.12 -14.73 7.88
N LYS A 47 13.55 -14.80 6.68
CA LYS A 47 14.10 -15.60 5.56
C LYS A 47 15.21 -14.88 4.80
N PHE A 48 15.14 -13.56 4.69
CA PHE A 48 15.93 -12.79 3.72
C PHE A 48 16.74 -11.64 4.34
N GLY A 49 16.53 -11.29 5.61
CA GLY A 49 17.14 -10.13 6.25
C GLY A 49 18.66 -10.16 6.33
N ASP A 50 19.25 -11.36 6.44
CA ASP A 50 20.71 -11.55 6.52
C ASP A 50 21.38 -11.78 5.17
N LYS A 51 20.62 -11.78 4.06
CA LYS A 51 21.15 -12.03 2.72
C LYS A 51 21.75 -10.78 2.10
N SER A 52 22.83 -10.94 1.35
CA SER A 52 23.41 -9.86 0.56
C SER A 52 22.51 -9.49 -0.62
N LYS A 53 22.76 -8.31 -1.20
CA LYS A 53 22.05 -7.85 -2.38
C LYS A 53 22.22 -8.83 -3.55
N GLU A 54 23.43 -9.35 -3.75
CA GLU A 54 23.76 -10.29 -4.82
C GLU A 54 23.00 -11.61 -4.64
N GLU A 55 22.93 -12.13 -3.41
CA GLU A 55 22.16 -13.33 -3.09
C GLU A 55 20.66 -13.14 -3.35
N LEU A 56 20.10 -11.97 -3.00
CA LEU A 56 18.69 -11.66 -3.24
C LEU A 56 18.37 -11.53 -4.74
N VAL A 57 19.30 -10.96 -5.53
CA VAL A 57 19.15 -10.88 -6.98
C VAL A 57 19.14 -12.27 -7.61
N GLU A 58 20.02 -13.16 -7.17
CA GLU A 58 20.07 -14.54 -7.67
C GLU A 58 18.83 -15.35 -7.27
N LEU A 59 18.35 -15.18 -6.02
CA LEU A 59 17.13 -15.83 -5.52
C LEU A 59 15.89 -15.43 -6.31
N ASN A 60 15.81 -14.17 -6.77
CA ASN A 60 14.71 -13.62 -7.56
C ASN A 60 13.31 -13.99 -7.00
N GLN A 61 13.18 -13.97 -5.67
CA GLN A 61 11.93 -14.33 -4.99
C GLN A 61 10.91 -13.21 -5.14
N GLN A 62 9.72 -13.54 -5.64
CA GLN A 62 8.57 -12.63 -5.64
C GLN A 62 7.84 -12.71 -4.30
N ALA A 63 7.32 -11.58 -3.83
CA ALA A 63 6.52 -11.48 -2.61
C ALA A 63 5.25 -10.67 -2.89
N SER A 64 4.15 -11.02 -2.23
CA SER A 64 2.86 -10.32 -2.34
C SER A 64 2.10 -10.26 -1.02
#